data_AF-A0A373VVR8-F1
#
_entry.id   AF-A0A373VVR8-F1
#
_cell.length_a   1.000
_cell.length_b   1.000
_cell.length_c   1.000
_cell.angle_alpha   90.00
_cell.angle_beta   90.00
_cell.angle_gamma   90.00
#
_symmetry.space_group_name_H-M   'P 1'
#
loop_
_entity.id
_entity.type
_entity.pdbx_description
1 polymer ?
#
loop_
_entity_poly.entity_id
_entity_poly.type
_entity_poly.pdbx_seq_one_letter_code
_entity_poly.pdbx_strand_id
1 'polypeptide(L)'
;MGNNTGRKRAIRIMTMWLILMIVLAVLSFAGILYLANRIGKFAFIRKITKGKKGFSTLTGLLIAVVYTAVIWMAWGSMNAIVCILHLIVFWMVSEAIFALITKIRKKTFAKYYAGIVAIIFTVCYLAAGWYQAHHVWEKKYEIQTDKEVEDLKVAVFSDSHTGTTFHGEGFADHMKTIEAQNPDVVLIVGDFVDDDTTKEDRTSLRIMQEAVRRRKN
;
A
#
# COMPACT_ATOMS: atom_id res chain seq x y z
N MET A 1 -24.84 -9.23 33.51
CA MET A 1 -23.44 -9.73 33.45
C MET A 1 -22.81 -9.73 32.04
N GLY A 2 -23.32 -8.96 31.05
CA GLY A 2 -22.84 -9.02 29.64
C GLY A 2 -21.80 -7.97 29.18
N ASN A 3 -21.36 -7.04 30.03
CA ASN A 3 -20.47 -5.92 29.63
C ASN A 3 -18.96 -6.27 29.72
N ASN A 4 -18.60 -7.28 30.50
CA ASN A 4 -17.19 -7.54 30.83
C ASN A 4 -16.41 -8.21 29.67
N THR A 5 -17.09 -9.01 28.84
CA THR A 5 -16.51 -9.67 27.66
C THR A 5 -16.26 -8.70 26.52
N GLY A 6 -17.19 -7.78 26.25
CA GLY A 6 -17.03 -6.74 25.22
C GLY A 6 -15.89 -5.78 25.55
N ARG A 7 -15.84 -5.28 26.79
CA ARG A 7 -14.76 -4.39 27.25
C ARG A 7 -13.39 -5.07 27.22
N LYS A 8 -13.29 -6.34 27.62
CA LYS A 8 -12.03 -7.11 27.53
C LYS A 8 -11.60 -7.33 26.08
N ARG A 9 -12.53 -7.57 25.16
CA ARG A 9 -12.23 -7.71 23.73
C ARG A 9 -11.74 -6.39 23.13
N ALA A 10 -12.41 -5.28 23.44
CA ALA A 10 -12.00 -3.95 23.00
C ALA A 10 -10.60 -3.57 23.52
N ILE A 11 -10.33 -3.79 24.80
CA ILE A 11 -9.00 -3.55 25.39
C ILE A 11 -7.94 -4.40 24.69
N ARG A 12 -8.19 -5.71 24.45
CA ARG A 12 -7.25 -6.56 23.73
C ARG A 12 -6.96 -6.06 22.32
N ILE A 13 -8.00 -5.63 21.59
CA ILE A 13 -7.85 -5.06 20.25
C ILE A 13 -7.01 -3.79 20.30
N MET A 14 -7.35 -2.84 21.19
CA MET A 14 -6.59 -1.60 21.36
C MET A 14 -5.13 -1.83 21.75
N THR A 15 -4.87 -2.75 22.67
CA THR A 15 -3.50 -3.11 23.07
C THR A 15 -2.72 -3.72 21.90
N MET A 16 -3.34 -4.60 21.11
CA MET A 16 -2.70 -5.19 19.94
C MET A 16 -2.35 -4.13 18.89
N TRP A 17 -3.28 -3.22 18.56
CA TRP A 17 -3.04 -2.12 17.64
C TRP A 17 -1.94 -1.17 18.13
N LEU A 18 -1.93 -0.84 19.42
CA LEU A 18 -0.90 0.01 20.02
C LEU A 18 0.49 -0.62 19.88
N ILE A 19 0.62 -1.92 20.19
CA ILE A 19 1.88 -2.66 20.04
C ILE A 19 2.32 -2.64 18.57
N LEU A 20 1.39 -2.88 17.64
CA LEU A 20 1.69 -2.88 16.21
C LEU A 20 2.20 -1.51 15.73
N MET A 21 1.57 -0.41 16.16
CA MET A 21 2.01 0.95 15.83
C MET A 21 3.39 1.28 16.43
N ILE A 22 3.66 0.86 17.67
CA ILE A 22 4.98 1.04 18.29
C ILE A 22 6.05 0.28 17.52
N VAL A 23 5.79 -0.98 17.16
CA VAL A 23 6.73 -1.80 16.38
C VAL A 23 7.00 -1.16 15.02
N LEU A 24 5.97 -0.70 14.31
CA LEU A 24 6.13 -0.01 13.02
C LEU A 24 6.93 1.27 13.15
N ALA A 25 6.68 2.08 14.19
CA ALA A 25 7.42 3.32 14.43
C ALA A 25 8.91 3.04 14.71
N VAL A 26 9.21 2.05 15.55
CA VAL A 26 10.59 1.65 15.87
C VAL A 26 11.32 1.11 14.63
N LEU A 27 10.66 0.24 13.85
CA LEU A 27 11.23 -0.30 12.61
C LEU A 27 11.48 0.79 11.57
N SER A 28 10.55 1.74 11.43
CA SER A 28 10.71 2.87 10.52
C SER A 28 11.87 3.77 10.95
N PHE A 29 11.98 4.08 12.24
CA PHE A 29 13.07 4.88 12.78
C PHE A 29 14.44 4.21 12.59
N ALA A 30 14.57 2.94 12.98
CA ALA A 30 15.78 2.14 12.74
C ALA A 30 16.10 2.06 11.23
N GLY A 31 15.06 1.97 10.42
CA GLY A 31 15.12 1.98 8.97
C GLY A 31 15.70 3.25 8.37
N ILE A 32 15.27 4.42 8.84
CA ILE A 32 15.81 5.71 8.43
C ILE A 32 17.29 5.82 8.80
N LEU A 33 17.69 5.39 10.00
CA LEU A 33 19.09 5.36 10.41
C LEU A 33 19.92 4.40 9.54
N TYR A 34 19.38 3.24 9.20
CA TYR A 34 19.99 2.30 8.27
C TYR A 34 20.19 2.94 6.89
N LEU A 35 19.14 3.53 6.32
CA LEU A 35 19.19 4.21 5.03
C LEU A 35 20.20 5.35 5.03
N ALA A 36 20.26 6.16 6.08
CA ALA A 36 21.24 7.23 6.23
C ALA A 36 22.68 6.74 6.07
N ASN A 37 23.02 5.65 6.76
CA ASN A 37 24.34 5.03 6.68
C ASN A 37 24.62 4.42 5.29
N ARG A 38 23.59 3.89 4.61
CA ARG A 38 23.73 3.30 3.26
C ARG A 38 23.84 4.35 2.16
N ILE A 39 23.00 5.38 2.19
CA ILE A 39 23.05 6.50 1.26
C ILE A 39 24.40 7.24 1.37
N GLY A 40 24.95 7.37 2.58
CA GLY A 40 26.29 7.89 2.82
C GLY A 40 27.44 7.08 2.18
N LYS A 41 27.18 5.89 1.60
CA LYS A 41 28.20 5.11 0.86
C LYS A 41 28.30 5.50 -0.60
N PHE A 42 27.32 6.22 -1.18
CA PHE A 42 27.39 6.63 -2.58
C PHE A 42 28.60 7.53 -2.84
N ALA A 43 29.28 7.29 -3.95
CA ALA A 43 30.49 8.02 -4.33
C ALA A 43 30.22 9.54 -4.45
N PHE A 44 29.04 9.93 -4.93
CA PHE A 44 28.62 11.34 -5.02
C PHE A 44 28.53 12.01 -3.64
N ILE A 45 27.88 11.35 -2.67
CA ILE A 45 27.74 11.87 -1.31
C ILE A 45 29.09 11.95 -0.62
N ARG A 46 29.95 10.93 -0.80
CA ARG A 46 31.33 10.97 -0.30
C ARG A 46 32.17 12.08 -0.92
N LYS A 47 31.96 12.40 -2.21
CA LYS A 47 32.64 13.49 -2.90
C LYS A 47 32.24 14.85 -2.31
N ILE A 48 30.95 15.07 -2.09
CA ILE A 48 30.42 16.31 -1.48
C ILE A 48 30.94 16.50 -0.05
N THR A 49 30.95 15.41 0.73
CA THR A 49 31.31 15.45 2.15
C THR A 49 32.82 15.29 2.42
N LYS A 50 33.64 15.41 1.36
CA LYS A 50 35.11 15.27 1.41
C LYS A 50 35.57 13.97 2.09
N GLY A 51 34.79 12.90 1.94
CA GLY A 51 35.06 11.58 2.51
C GLY A 51 34.87 11.46 4.02
N LYS A 52 34.44 12.51 4.73
CA LYS A 52 34.21 12.46 6.19
C LYS A 52 32.96 11.62 6.47
N LYS A 53 33.15 10.44 7.09
CA LYS A 53 32.08 9.47 7.36
C LYS A 53 30.88 10.09 8.09
N GLY A 54 31.12 10.92 9.12
CA GLY A 54 30.05 11.57 9.89
C GLY A 54 29.20 12.52 9.04
N PHE A 55 29.83 13.38 8.23
CA PHE A 55 29.12 14.28 7.32
C PHE A 55 28.36 13.51 6.24
N SER A 56 28.95 12.43 5.69
CA SER A 56 28.29 11.58 4.70
C SER A 56 27.02 10.92 5.24
N THR A 57 27.06 10.41 6.46
CA THR A 57 25.88 9.84 7.13
C THR A 57 24.85 10.92 7.46
N LEU A 58 25.27 12.12 7.87
CA LEU A 58 24.36 13.23 8.14
C LEU A 58 23.63 13.70 6.88
N THR A 59 24.33 13.81 5.75
CA THR A 59 23.71 14.12 4.45
C THR A 59 22.77 12.99 4.03
N GLY A 60 23.15 11.73 4.22
CA GLY A 60 22.28 10.58 3.98
C GLY A 60 21.01 10.58 4.84
N LEU A 61 21.14 10.98 6.11
CA LEU A 61 20.00 11.13 7.03
C LEU A 61 19.05 12.22 6.56
N LEU A 62 19.58 13.39 6.17
CA LEU A 62 18.78 14.48 5.63
C LEU A 62 17.98 14.02 4.40
N ILE A 63 18.61 13.29 3.48
CA ILE A 63 17.93 12.75 2.28
C ILE A 63 16.82 11.77 2.69
N ALA A 64 17.08 10.84 3.61
CA ALA A 64 16.09 9.86 4.05
C ALA A 64 14.90 10.53 4.78
N VAL A 65 15.16 11.54 5.60
CA VAL A 65 14.13 12.32 6.30
C VAL A 65 13.30 13.14 5.32
N VAL A 66 13.93 13.84 4.37
CA VAL A 66 13.21 14.62 3.34
C VAL A 66 12.34 13.69 2.49
N TYR A 67 12.88 12.56 2.04
CA TYR A 67 12.11 11.56 1.30
C TYR A 67 10.88 11.10 2.10
N THR A 68 11.07 10.74 3.38
CA THR A 68 9.99 10.32 4.27
C THR A 68 8.93 11.41 4.43
N ALA A 69 9.35 12.65 4.66
CA ALA A 69 8.47 13.80 4.87
C ALA A 69 7.66 14.14 3.61
N VAL A 70 8.27 14.05 2.42
CA VAL A 70 7.59 14.28 1.15
C VAL A 70 6.49 13.25 0.93
N ILE A 71 6.79 11.95 1.13
CA ILE A 71 5.80 10.88 0.98
C ILE A 71 4.68 11.02 2.01
N TRP A 72 5.02 11.35 3.26
CA TRP A 72 4.02 11.59 4.29
C TRP A 72 3.09 12.74 3.88
N MET A 73 3.64 13.89 3.49
CA MET A 73 2.82 15.04 3.12
C MET A 73 1.96 14.78 1.87
N ALA A 74 2.43 13.96 0.93
CA ALA A 74 1.69 13.64 -0.29
C ALA A 74 0.59 12.58 -0.07
N TRP A 75 0.86 11.53 0.70
CA TRP A 75 0.03 10.32 0.74
C TRP A 75 -0.21 9.75 2.15
N GLY A 76 0.13 10.48 3.20
CA GLY A 76 -0.10 10.08 4.59
C GLY A 76 1.01 9.23 5.21
N SER A 77 0.95 9.09 6.53
CA SER A 77 1.99 8.42 7.33
C SER A 77 2.10 6.92 7.04
N MET A 78 0.98 6.25 6.78
CA MET A 78 0.97 4.81 6.48
C MET A 78 1.74 4.51 5.19
N ASN A 79 1.49 5.28 4.12
CA ASN A 79 2.18 5.11 2.85
C ASN A 79 3.67 5.43 2.96
N ALA A 80 4.05 6.42 3.78
CA ALA A 80 5.46 6.70 4.07
C ALA A 80 6.16 5.52 4.76
N ILE A 81 5.53 4.92 5.77
CA ILE A 81 6.04 3.73 6.48
C ILE A 81 6.20 2.57 5.49
N VAL A 82 5.18 2.28 4.68
CA VAL A 82 5.21 1.20 3.69
C VAL A 82 6.36 1.40 2.70
N CYS A 83 6.53 2.61 2.17
CA CYS A 83 7.61 2.93 1.23
C CYS A 83 9.00 2.73 1.84
N ILE A 84 9.20 3.18 3.09
CA ILE A 84 10.47 3.04 3.80
C ILE A 84 10.80 1.57 4.06
N LEU A 85 9.84 0.80 4.57
CA LEU A 85 10.04 -0.62 4.89
C LEU A 85 10.40 -1.43 3.64
N HIS A 86 9.69 -1.23 2.52
CA HIS A 86 10.02 -1.90 1.26
C HIS A 86 11.41 -1.50 0.75
N LEU A 87 11.75 -0.21 0.83
CA LEU A 87 13.07 0.27 0.45
C LEU A 87 14.17 -0.42 1.28
N ILE A 88 14.00 -0.55 2.60
CA ILE A 88 14.99 -1.19 3.47
C ILE A 88 15.13 -2.68 3.14
N VAL A 89 14.02 -3.40 2.99
CA VAL A 89 14.04 -4.84 2.67
C VAL A 89 14.75 -5.08 1.35
N PHE A 90 14.38 -4.36 0.29
CA PHE A 90 15.02 -4.51 -1.02
C PHE A 90 16.48 -4.07 -1.01
N TRP A 91 16.84 -3.08 -0.18
CA TRP A 91 18.24 -2.71 0.01
C TRP A 91 19.04 -3.82 0.68
N MET A 92 18.50 -4.45 1.73
CA MET A 92 19.15 -5.57 2.40
C MET A 92 19.33 -6.77 1.47
N VAL A 93 18.29 -7.10 0.68
CA VAL A 93 18.34 -8.17 -0.31
C VAL A 93 19.38 -7.87 -1.38
N SER A 94 19.39 -6.65 -1.93
CA SER A 94 20.36 -6.23 -2.93
C SER A 94 21.80 -6.30 -2.38
N GLU A 95 22.03 -5.82 -1.16
CA GLU A 95 23.32 -5.97 -0.48
C GLU A 95 23.75 -7.43 -0.34
N ALA A 96 22.83 -8.33 0.06
CA ALA A 96 23.11 -9.75 0.20
C ALA A 96 23.48 -10.39 -1.14
N ILE A 97 22.75 -10.07 -2.22
CA ILE A 97 23.02 -10.54 -3.58
C ILE A 97 24.39 -10.06 -4.05
N PHE A 98 24.68 -8.76 -3.92
CA PHE A 98 25.97 -8.20 -4.35
C PHE A 98 27.14 -8.69 -3.48
N ALA A 99 26.93 -8.94 -2.19
CA ALA A 99 27.92 -9.55 -1.32
C ALA A 99 28.22 -11.00 -1.75
N LEU A 100 27.20 -11.78 -2.09
CA LEU A 100 27.35 -13.14 -2.61
C LEU A 100 28.11 -13.14 -3.95
N ILE A 101 27.73 -12.26 -4.89
CA ILE A 101 28.40 -12.13 -6.18
C ILE A 101 29.87 -11.72 -6.00
N THR A 102 30.16 -10.79 -5.08
CA THR A 102 31.53 -10.35 -4.78
C THR A 102 32.36 -11.49 -4.20
N LYS A 103 31.77 -12.30 -3.31
CA LYS A 103 32.42 -13.47 -2.71
C LYS A 103 32.78 -14.52 -3.77
N ILE A 104 31.88 -14.77 -4.73
CA ILE A 104 32.12 -15.71 -5.83
C ILE A 104 33.16 -15.18 -6.82
N ARG A 105 33.04 -13.91 -7.22
CA ARG A 105 33.92 -13.29 -8.23
C ARG A 105 35.31 -12.91 -7.69
N LYS A 106 35.47 -12.82 -6.36
CA LYS A 106 36.67 -12.29 -5.67
C LYS A 106 37.12 -10.90 -6.17
N LYS A 107 36.21 -10.13 -6.80
CA LYS A 107 36.45 -8.79 -7.32
C LYS A 107 35.42 -7.83 -6.77
N THR A 108 35.86 -6.69 -6.28
CA THR A 108 34.97 -5.64 -5.79
C THR A 108 34.39 -4.84 -6.96
N PHE A 109 33.18 -4.33 -6.76
CA PHE A 109 32.56 -3.43 -7.72
C PHE A 109 33.09 -2.00 -7.57
N ALA A 110 33.40 -1.35 -8.69
CA ALA A 110 33.91 0.03 -8.70
C ALA A 110 32.86 1.07 -8.23
N LYS A 111 31.57 0.75 -8.39
CA LYS A 111 30.44 1.60 -7.99
C LYS A 111 29.50 0.84 -7.06
N TYR A 112 28.73 1.58 -6.27
CA TYR A 112 27.77 1.03 -5.32
C TYR A 112 26.47 0.61 -6.01
N TYR A 113 26.55 -0.42 -6.86
CA TYR A 113 25.41 -0.91 -7.66
C TYR A 113 24.27 -1.47 -6.80
N ALA A 114 24.58 -2.03 -5.61
CA ALA A 114 23.56 -2.56 -4.71
C ALA A 114 22.50 -1.52 -4.34
N GLY A 115 22.93 -0.29 -4.01
CA GLY A 115 22.01 0.80 -3.70
C GLY A 115 21.19 1.27 -4.91
N ILE A 116 21.79 1.31 -6.10
CA ILE A 116 21.09 1.72 -7.34
C ILE A 116 20.00 0.69 -7.68
N VAL A 117 20.35 -0.59 -7.67
CA VAL A 117 19.41 -1.68 -7.95
C VAL A 117 18.26 -1.70 -6.95
N ALA A 118 18.56 -1.49 -5.66
CA ALA A 118 17.53 -1.43 -4.62
C ALA A 118 16.52 -0.30 -4.89
N ILE A 119 17.00 0.93 -5.16
CA ILE A 119 16.13 2.07 -5.42
C ILE A 119 15.25 1.84 -6.66
N ILE A 120 15.86 1.43 -7.78
CA ILE A 120 15.12 1.18 -9.03
C ILE A 120 14.06 0.10 -8.81
N PHE A 121 14.44 -1.00 -8.17
CA PHE A 121 13.52 -2.10 -7.92
C PHE A 121 12.37 -1.69 -7.00
N THR A 122 12.64 -0.92 -5.93
CA THR A 122 11.59 -0.38 -5.05
C THR A 122 10.62 0.49 -5.83
N VAL A 123 11.11 1.41 -6.67
CA VAL A 123 10.24 2.29 -7.47
C VAL A 123 9.38 1.49 -8.44
N CYS A 124 9.97 0.54 -9.19
CA CYS A 124 9.21 -0.30 -10.11
C CYS A 124 8.17 -1.17 -9.39
N TYR A 125 8.54 -1.76 -8.25
CA TYR A 125 7.65 -2.60 -7.46
C TYR A 125 6.47 -1.82 -6.89
N LEU A 126 6.72 -0.64 -6.30
CA LEU A 126 5.66 0.20 -5.75
C LEU A 126 4.78 0.79 -6.85
N ALA A 127 5.35 1.16 -8.00
CA ALA A 127 4.56 1.61 -9.16
C ALA A 127 3.66 0.49 -9.70
N ALA A 128 4.17 -0.74 -9.79
CA ALA A 128 3.36 -1.89 -10.17
C ALA A 128 2.27 -2.18 -9.12
N GLY A 129 2.58 -2.11 -7.83
CA GLY A 129 1.60 -2.26 -6.75
C GLY A 129 0.51 -1.19 -6.80
N TRP A 130 0.89 0.06 -7.04
CA TRP A 130 -0.05 1.17 -7.22
C TRP A 130 -0.96 0.95 -8.43
N TYR A 131 -0.39 0.54 -9.57
CA TYR A 131 -1.17 0.19 -10.76
C TYR A 131 -2.16 -0.94 -10.48
N GLN A 132 -1.72 -2.01 -9.81
CA GLN A 132 -2.59 -3.14 -9.45
C GLN A 132 -3.70 -2.73 -8.47
N ALA A 133 -3.45 -1.77 -7.58
CA ALA A 133 -4.46 -1.27 -6.64
C ALA A 133 -5.51 -0.37 -7.31
N HIS A 134 -5.12 0.42 -8.32
CA HIS A 134 -6.04 1.33 -9.02
C HIS A 134 -6.71 0.70 -10.23
N HIS A 135 -6.18 -0.42 -10.74
CA HIS A 135 -6.73 -1.13 -11.88
C HIS A 135 -7.57 -2.32 -11.44
N VAL A 136 -8.89 -2.15 -11.48
CA VAL A 136 -9.84 -3.22 -11.15
C VAL A 136 -9.90 -4.23 -12.29
N TRP A 137 -9.54 -5.47 -11.99
CA TRP A 137 -9.59 -6.57 -12.94
C TRP A 137 -10.94 -7.29 -12.85
N GLU A 138 -11.70 -7.28 -13.95
CA GLU A 138 -12.93 -8.07 -14.07
C GLU A 138 -12.59 -9.56 -14.15
N LYS A 139 -13.27 -10.38 -13.32
CA LYS A 139 -13.15 -11.84 -13.38
C LYS A 139 -14.52 -12.48 -13.57
N LYS A 140 -14.69 -13.16 -14.71
CA LYS A 140 -15.91 -13.87 -15.08
C LYS A 140 -15.84 -15.30 -14.60
N TYR A 141 -16.93 -15.75 -13.99
CA TYR A 141 -17.12 -17.13 -13.57
C TYR A 141 -18.44 -17.63 -14.15
N GLU A 142 -18.42 -18.83 -14.70
CA GLU A 142 -19.61 -19.54 -15.15
C GLU A 142 -19.89 -20.63 -14.11
N ILE A 143 -21.05 -20.55 -13.46
CA ILE A 143 -21.47 -21.49 -12.43
C ILE A 143 -22.65 -22.27 -13.00
N GLN A 144 -22.48 -23.57 -13.16
CA GLN A 144 -23.55 -24.46 -13.60
C GLN A 144 -24.20 -25.13 -12.38
N THR A 145 -25.52 -25.32 -12.43
CA THR A 145 -26.28 -25.97 -11.36
C THR A 145 -27.38 -26.85 -11.95
N ASP A 146 -27.64 -27.98 -11.31
CA ASP A 146 -28.70 -28.91 -11.70
C ASP A 146 -30.11 -28.43 -11.31
N LYS A 147 -30.23 -27.23 -10.74
CA LYS A 147 -31.50 -26.63 -10.35
C LYS A 147 -32.10 -25.91 -11.56
N GLU A 148 -33.41 -26.02 -11.75
CA GLU A 148 -34.14 -25.25 -12.76
C GLU A 148 -34.19 -23.78 -12.36
N VAL A 149 -33.18 -23.03 -12.79
CA VAL A 149 -33.10 -21.57 -12.69
C VAL A 149 -32.79 -21.01 -14.07
N GLU A 150 -33.37 -19.85 -14.38
CA GLU A 150 -33.03 -19.11 -15.60
C GLU A 150 -31.57 -18.62 -15.54
N ASP A 151 -30.98 -18.36 -16.71
CA ASP A 151 -29.63 -17.81 -16.83
C ASP A 151 -29.53 -16.49 -16.08
N LEU A 152 -28.84 -16.50 -14.94
CA LEU A 152 -28.74 -15.36 -14.05
C LEU A 152 -27.36 -14.72 -14.14
N LYS A 153 -27.33 -13.43 -14.51
CA LYS A 153 -26.10 -12.64 -14.51
C LYS A 153 -25.96 -11.87 -13.20
N VAL A 154 -25.05 -12.32 -12.36
CA VAL A 154 -24.79 -11.70 -11.05
C VAL A 154 -23.47 -10.93 -11.09
N ALA A 155 -23.52 -9.64 -10.82
CA ALA A 155 -22.33 -8.83 -10.56
C ALA A 155 -22.01 -8.86 -9.07
N VAL A 156 -20.78 -9.24 -8.71
CA VAL A 156 -20.34 -9.34 -7.33
C VAL A 156 -19.13 -8.43 -7.12
N PHE A 157 -19.16 -7.59 -6.09
CA PHE A 157 -17.99 -6.85 -5.64
C PHE A 157 -17.88 -6.86 -4.13
N SER A 158 -16.64 -6.77 -3.64
CA SER A 158 -16.27 -6.96 -2.23
C SER A 158 -15.31 -5.88 -1.76
N ASP A 159 -15.35 -5.59 -0.47
CA ASP A 159 -14.37 -4.77 0.26
C ASP A 159 -13.97 -3.50 -0.49
N SER A 160 -14.99 -2.71 -0.88
CA SER A 160 -14.80 -1.51 -1.68
C SER A 160 -14.06 -0.42 -0.93
N HIS A 161 -14.12 -0.42 0.41
CA HIS A 161 -13.42 0.53 1.29
C HIS A 161 -13.48 1.96 0.73
N THR A 162 -14.71 2.42 0.46
CA THR A 162 -14.94 3.74 -0.15
C THR A 162 -14.32 4.81 0.75
N GLY A 163 -13.44 5.65 0.21
CA GLY A 163 -12.68 6.65 0.96
C GLY A 163 -11.18 6.33 1.11
N THR A 164 -10.78 5.05 1.20
CA THR A 164 -9.36 4.65 1.32
C THR A 164 -8.82 4.00 0.05
N THR A 165 -9.62 3.17 -0.63
CA THR A 165 -9.22 2.50 -1.89
C THR A 165 -9.76 3.21 -3.12
N PHE A 166 -11.03 3.60 -3.10
CA PHE A 166 -11.67 4.38 -4.16
C PHE A 166 -12.29 5.65 -3.58
N HIS A 167 -11.96 6.80 -4.15
CA HIS A 167 -12.68 8.06 -3.87
C HIS A 167 -14.07 7.97 -4.51
N GLY A 168 -15.09 8.69 -3.98
CA GLY A 168 -16.48 8.56 -4.43
C GLY A 168 -16.70 8.64 -5.96
N GLU A 169 -15.92 9.44 -6.68
CA GLU A 169 -15.96 9.52 -8.15
C GLU A 169 -15.40 8.27 -8.85
N GLY A 170 -14.26 7.74 -8.39
CA GLY A 170 -13.66 6.52 -8.95
C GLY A 170 -14.56 5.29 -8.73
N PHE A 171 -15.25 5.23 -7.59
CA PHE A 171 -16.24 4.20 -7.33
C PHE A 171 -17.43 4.30 -8.29
N ALA A 172 -17.91 5.53 -8.59
CA ALA A 172 -19.00 5.74 -9.53
C ALA A 172 -18.66 5.26 -10.95
N ASP A 173 -17.42 5.41 -11.40
CA ASP A 173 -16.98 4.93 -12.71
C ASP A 173 -16.90 3.38 -12.78
N HIS A 174 -16.46 2.73 -11.71
CA HIS A 174 -16.55 1.26 -11.61
C HIS A 174 -18.01 0.79 -11.64
N MET A 175 -18.92 1.54 -11.05
CA MET A 175 -20.34 1.20 -11.05
C MET A 175 -21.01 1.39 -12.41
N LYS A 176 -20.61 2.39 -13.21
CA LYS A 176 -21.01 2.48 -14.62
C LYS A 176 -20.53 1.26 -15.42
N THR A 177 -19.33 0.78 -15.12
CA THR A 177 -18.77 -0.41 -15.77
C THR A 177 -19.60 -1.65 -15.44
N ILE A 178 -19.98 -1.83 -14.18
CA ILE A 178 -20.89 -2.91 -13.75
C ILE A 178 -22.27 -2.77 -14.40
N GLU A 179 -22.83 -1.56 -14.42
CA GLU A 179 -24.14 -1.28 -15.00
C GLU A 179 -24.16 -1.59 -16.51
N ALA A 180 -23.08 -1.29 -17.24
CA ALA A 180 -22.94 -1.60 -18.66
C ALA A 180 -22.96 -3.12 -18.95
N GLN A 181 -22.71 -3.97 -17.95
CA GLN A 181 -22.84 -5.42 -18.10
C GLN A 181 -24.28 -5.91 -18.00
N ASN A 182 -25.24 -5.04 -17.67
CA ASN A 182 -26.65 -5.37 -17.47
C ASN A 182 -26.86 -6.61 -16.58
N PRO A 183 -26.33 -6.63 -15.34
CA PRO A 183 -26.56 -7.73 -14.41
C PRO A 183 -27.98 -7.71 -13.85
N ASP A 184 -28.56 -8.89 -13.60
CA ASP A 184 -29.88 -9.05 -12.97
C ASP A 184 -29.83 -8.77 -11.46
N VAL A 185 -28.68 -9.10 -10.86
CA VAL A 185 -28.43 -8.95 -9.42
C VAL A 185 -27.04 -8.37 -9.21
N VAL A 186 -26.95 -7.37 -8.32
CA VAL A 186 -25.69 -6.85 -7.80
C VAL A 186 -25.56 -7.29 -6.35
N LEU A 187 -24.50 -8.03 -6.03
CA LEU A 187 -24.17 -8.47 -4.68
C LEU A 187 -22.96 -7.68 -4.17
N ILE A 188 -23.16 -7.02 -3.03
CA ILE A 188 -22.11 -6.37 -2.26
C ILE A 188 -21.80 -7.29 -1.09
N VAL A 189 -20.62 -7.89 -1.11
CA VAL A 189 -20.21 -8.88 -0.10
C VAL A 189 -18.99 -8.32 0.62
N GLY A 190 -19.03 -8.08 1.93
CA GLY A 190 -17.91 -7.47 2.66
C GLY A 190 -18.07 -5.96 2.90
N ASP A 191 -16.97 -5.28 3.23
CA ASP A 191 -17.02 -3.92 3.76
C ASP A 191 -17.19 -2.88 2.66
N PHE A 192 -18.35 -2.24 2.64
CA PHE A 192 -18.69 -1.23 1.65
C PHE A 192 -18.09 0.14 1.99
N VAL A 193 -18.00 0.47 3.28
CA VAL A 193 -17.69 1.80 3.82
C VAL A 193 -16.52 1.67 4.80
N ASP A 194 -15.57 2.61 4.75
CA ASP A 194 -14.43 2.67 5.67
C ASP A 194 -14.57 3.80 6.71
N ASP A 195 -13.78 3.79 7.79
CA ASP A 195 -13.80 4.80 8.86
C ASP A 195 -13.50 6.22 8.33
N ASP A 196 -12.71 6.33 7.26
CA ASP A 196 -12.36 7.59 6.60
C ASP A 196 -13.42 8.07 5.58
N THR A 197 -14.55 7.36 5.43
CA THR A 197 -15.61 7.75 4.47
C THR A 197 -16.22 9.10 4.84
N THR A 198 -16.10 10.08 3.93
CA THR A 198 -16.61 11.43 4.19
C THR A 198 -18.14 11.50 4.09
N LYS A 199 -18.74 12.63 4.51
CA LYS A 199 -20.19 12.88 4.31
C LYS A 199 -20.56 12.99 2.83
N GLU A 200 -19.63 13.46 2.01
CA GLU A 200 -19.79 13.65 0.57
C GLU A 200 -19.79 12.30 -0.16
N ASP A 201 -18.88 11.40 0.22
CA ASP A 201 -18.86 10.02 -0.28
C ASP A 201 -20.19 9.31 0.04
N ARG A 202 -20.68 9.41 1.28
CA ARG A 202 -21.98 8.81 1.68
C ARG A 202 -23.16 9.34 0.88
N THR A 203 -23.15 10.62 0.54
CA THR A 203 -24.21 11.25 -0.26
C THR A 203 -24.17 10.74 -1.69
N SER A 204 -22.98 10.65 -2.27
CA SER A 204 -22.73 10.09 -3.61
C SER A 204 -23.18 8.62 -3.68
N LEU A 205 -22.83 7.82 -2.67
CA LEU A 205 -23.28 6.44 -2.54
C LEU A 205 -24.80 6.32 -2.42
N ARG A 206 -25.45 7.20 -1.65
CA ARG A 206 -26.92 7.18 -1.50
C ARG A 206 -27.62 7.51 -2.81
N ILE A 207 -27.16 8.52 -3.54
CA ILE A 207 -27.70 8.88 -4.86
C ILE A 207 -27.56 7.69 -5.82
N MET A 208 -26.41 7.01 -5.78
CA MET A 208 -26.15 5.85 -6.61
C MET A 208 -27.07 4.66 -6.25
N GLN A 209 -27.26 4.38 -4.96
CA GLN A 209 -28.19 3.34 -4.48
C GLN A 209 -29.63 3.63 -4.89
N GLU A 210 -30.06 4.89 -4.81
CA GLU A 210 -31.40 5.31 -5.27
C GLU A 210 -31.56 5.16 -6.79
N ALA A 211 -30.53 5.48 -7.58
CA ALA A 211 -30.54 5.31 -9.04
C ALA A 211 -30.66 3.83 -9.44
N VAL A 212 -29.89 2.94 -8.81
CA VAL A 212 -30.00 1.48 -9.03
C VAL A 212 -31.38 0.96 -8.61
N ARG A 213 -31.93 1.45 -7.50
CA ARG A 213 -33.24 1.03 -7.01
C ARG A 213 -34.40 1.47 -7.90
N ARG A 214 -34.31 2.65 -8.52
CA ARG A 214 -35.33 3.17 -9.45
C ARG A 214 -35.40 2.44 -10.79
N ARG A 215 -34.33 1.75 -11.23
CA ARG A 215 -34.36 0.91 -12.43
C ARG A 215 -35.11 -0.42 -12.26
N LYS A 216 -35.34 -0.87 -11.02
CA LYS A 216 -36.04 -2.14 -10.72
C LYS A 216 -37.56 -2.01 -10.68
N ASN A 217 -38.11 -0.79 -10.78
CA ASN A 217 -39.54 -0.51 -10.87
C ASN A 217 -39.86 0.01 -12.27
#